data_AF-A0A428Q240-F1
#
_entry.id   AF-A0A428Q240-F1
#
_cell.length_a   1.000
_cell.length_b   1.000
_cell.length_c   1.000
_cell.angle_alpha   90.00
_cell.angle_beta   90.00
_cell.angle_gamma   90.00
#
_symmetry.space_group_name_H-M   'P 1'
#
loop_
_entity.id
_entity.type
_entity.pdbx_description
1 polymer ?
#
loop_
_entity_poly.entity_id
_entity_poly.type
_entity_poly.pdbx_seq_one_letter_code
_entity_poly.pdbx_strand_id
1 'polypeptide(L)'
;MTEIFGAVSGAISVAALFNNCVDCFEYIQFARRFGKDYGTCQLRLDVAKWRLDRWGAAININNDSRFRSDAPVDNSVARARSILQDIVGKIGEACKISQTYEPTPDYDREIFTRADMDPASQRLRDQYETITKKRQDRTSLLKKTRWALYDKKLLGDLISNIVSSTRELEEVFPSVLQASMQLARAEIGQVDNQQSLRLMQDVASGPDPVLRDLAKQRLAGVEVQNSAIRVKTAESGKMGVGDNFTREAFGQSVGFPYRATNHVEDMEVGGDSKVHVGDNFGGKGFWD
;
A
#
# COMPACT_ATOMS: atom_id res chain seq x y z
N MET A 1 4.78 9.56 33.08
CA MET A 1 5.38 9.03 31.83
C MET A 1 4.29 8.21 31.16
N THR A 2 3.46 8.87 30.35
CA THR A 2 2.32 8.20 29.70
C THR A 2 2.87 7.35 28.58
N GLU A 3 2.65 6.04 28.61
CA GLU A 3 3.00 5.13 27.53
C GLU A 3 2.11 5.42 26.31
N ILE A 4 2.56 6.32 25.42
CA ILE A 4 1.75 6.83 24.29
C ILE A 4 1.53 5.75 23.22
N PHE A 5 2.51 4.88 23.09
CA PHE A 5 2.49 3.68 22.26
C PHE A 5 3.13 2.60 23.13
N GLY A 6 2.33 2.01 24.03
CA GLY A 6 2.80 1.03 25.00
C GLY A 6 3.78 0.06 24.37
N ALA A 7 4.93 -0.13 25.03
CA ALA A 7 5.85 -1.18 24.63
C ALA A 7 5.00 -2.46 24.53
N VAL A 8 4.90 -3.02 23.33
CA VAL A 8 4.22 -4.29 23.10
C VAL A 8 5.12 -5.39 23.68
N SER A 9 5.27 -5.37 25.00
CA SER A 9 5.98 -6.36 25.82
C SER A 9 5.05 -7.51 26.24
N GLY A 10 3.75 -7.38 25.97
CA GLY A 10 2.76 -8.43 26.13
C GLY A 10 2.71 -9.41 24.95
N ALA A 11 2.27 -10.63 25.22
CA ALA A 11 1.97 -11.63 24.21
C ALA A 11 0.70 -11.20 23.43
N ILE A 12 0.87 -10.34 22.43
CA ILE A 12 -0.19 -9.90 21.53
C ILE A 12 0.03 -10.58 20.17
N SER A 13 -1.04 -11.12 19.60
CA SER A 13 -1.03 -11.76 18.28
C SER A 13 -0.61 -10.80 17.15
N VAL A 14 -0.14 -11.36 16.03
CA VAL A 14 0.30 -10.59 14.86
C VAL A 14 -0.84 -9.76 14.27
N ALA A 15 -2.06 -10.30 14.23
CA ALA A 15 -3.24 -9.58 13.76
C ALA A 15 -3.56 -8.36 14.64
N ALA A 16 -3.52 -8.51 15.96
CA ALA A 16 -3.74 -7.40 16.89
C ALA A 16 -2.64 -6.34 16.78
N LEU A 17 -1.38 -6.74 16.65
CA LEU A 17 -0.27 -5.81 16.46
C LEU A 17 -0.38 -5.04 15.14
N PHE A 18 -0.77 -5.68 14.06
CA PHE A 18 -1.05 -5.02 12.79
C PHE A 18 -2.18 -3.99 12.91
N ASN A 19 -3.29 -4.37 13.54
CA ASN A 19 -4.40 -3.44 13.78
C ASN A 19 -3.93 -2.24 14.61
N ASN A 20 -3.05 -2.46 15.60
CA ASN A 20 -2.44 -1.38 16.36
C ASN A 20 -1.60 -0.44 15.47
N CYS A 21 -0.76 -0.98 14.58
CA CYS A 21 0.04 -0.19 13.64
C CYS A 21 -0.84 0.73 12.80
N VAL A 22 -1.93 0.20 12.26
CA VAL A 22 -2.85 0.96 11.40
C VAL A 22 -3.63 1.99 12.20
N ASP A 23 -4.09 1.65 13.41
CA ASP A 23 -4.76 2.57 14.32
C ASP A 23 -3.86 3.76 14.68
N CYS A 24 -2.53 3.57 14.80
CA CYS A 24 -1.59 4.64 15.15
C CYS A 24 -1.66 5.84 14.19
N PHE A 25 -1.98 5.62 12.91
CA PHE A 25 -2.10 6.70 11.92
C PHE A 25 -3.25 7.67 12.24
N GLU A 26 -4.33 7.20 12.86
CA GLU A 26 -5.49 8.01 13.24
C GLU A 26 -5.19 9.04 14.36
N TYR A 27 -4.05 8.87 15.02
CA TYR A 27 -3.60 9.74 16.11
C TYR A 27 -2.54 10.75 15.67
N ILE A 28 -2.10 10.69 14.41
CA ILE A 28 -1.14 11.61 13.84
C ILE A 28 -1.88 12.83 13.30
N GLN A 29 -1.52 14.01 13.78
CA GLN A 29 -2.03 15.29 13.33
C GLN A 29 -0.92 16.11 12.66
N PHE A 30 -1.27 17.21 12.00
CA PHE A 30 -0.30 18.08 11.33
C PHE A 30 -0.40 19.50 11.89
N ALA A 31 0.72 20.10 12.29
CA ALA A 31 0.77 21.49 12.71
C ALA A 31 0.54 22.44 11.52
N ARG A 32 0.04 23.66 11.78
CA ARG A 32 -0.27 24.63 10.72
C ARG A 32 0.92 25.07 9.86
N ARG A 33 2.15 24.88 10.33
CA ARG A 33 3.38 25.15 9.56
C ARG A 33 3.57 24.28 8.32
N PHE A 34 2.78 23.22 8.14
CA PHE A 34 2.70 22.52 6.85
C PHE A 34 2.10 23.39 5.74
N GLY A 35 1.34 24.44 6.09
CA GLY A 35 0.81 25.42 5.17
C GLY A 35 0.01 24.79 4.03
N LYS A 36 0.26 25.29 2.82
CA LYS A 36 -0.42 24.83 1.58
C LYS A 36 -0.13 23.37 1.23
N ASP A 37 0.93 22.78 1.79
CA ASP A 37 1.32 21.41 1.48
C ASP A 37 0.60 20.38 2.38
N TYR A 38 -0.25 20.82 3.31
CA TYR A 38 -0.97 19.94 4.22
C TYR A 38 -1.71 18.81 3.50
N GLY A 39 -2.49 19.12 2.46
CA GLY A 39 -3.24 18.12 1.69
C GLY A 39 -2.35 17.02 1.12
N THR A 40 -1.29 17.40 0.40
CA THR A 40 -0.30 16.48 -0.17
C THR A 40 0.43 15.69 0.92
N CYS A 41 0.86 16.34 2.01
CA CYS A 41 1.57 15.69 3.11
C CYS A 41 0.71 14.65 3.83
N GLN A 42 -0.56 14.97 4.11
CA GLN A 42 -1.52 14.04 4.69
C GLN A 42 -1.76 12.86 3.75
N LEU A 43 -2.00 13.11 2.46
CA LEU A 43 -2.20 12.04 1.48
C LEU A 43 -1.00 11.11 1.35
N ARG A 44 0.24 11.63 1.42
CA ARG A 44 1.44 10.79 1.39
C ARG A 44 1.51 9.84 2.60
N LEU A 45 1.11 10.32 3.78
CA LEU A 45 0.99 9.49 4.98
C LEU A 45 -0.14 8.45 4.82
N ASP A 46 -1.28 8.89 4.28
CA ASP A 46 -2.43 8.01 4.02
C ASP A 46 -2.09 6.90 3.00
N VAL A 47 -1.32 7.20 1.95
CA VAL A 47 -0.87 6.17 0.98
C VAL A 47 0.04 5.13 1.66
N ALA A 48 0.93 5.55 2.56
CA ALA A 48 1.73 4.61 3.35
C ALA A 48 0.85 3.69 4.21
N LYS A 49 -0.19 4.25 4.85
CA LYS A 49 -1.20 3.48 5.59
C LYS A 49 -1.96 2.53 4.67
N TRP A 50 -2.46 2.99 3.53
CA TRP A 50 -3.24 2.18 2.59
C TRP A 50 -2.44 0.99 2.04
N ARG A 51 -1.14 1.17 1.79
CA ARG A 51 -0.27 0.08 1.39
C ARG A 51 -0.12 -0.97 2.49
N LEU A 52 0.12 -0.55 3.74
CA LEU A 52 0.17 -1.46 4.89
C LEU A 52 -1.18 -2.20 5.06
N ASP A 53 -2.30 -1.47 4.93
CA ASP A 53 -3.65 -2.04 4.95
C ASP A 53 -3.88 -3.09 3.85
N ARG A 54 -3.37 -2.82 2.65
CA ARG A 54 -3.46 -3.74 1.51
C ARG A 54 -2.67 -5.02 1.77
N TRP A 55 -1.47 -4.92 2.34
CA TRP A 55 -0.69 -6.10 2.76
C TRP A 55 -1.47 -6.96 3.75
N GLY A 56 -2.02 -6.37 4.81
CA GLY A 56 -2.78 -7.13 5.81
C GLY A 56 -4.02 -7.81 5.23
N ALA A 57 -4.70 -7.16 4.29
CA ALA A 57 -5.81 -7.74 3.55
C ALA A 57 -5.36 -8.88 2.63
N ALA A 58 -4.25 -8.73 1.92
CA ALA A 58 -3.71 -9.73 0.99
C ALA A 58 -3.35 -11.05 1.69
N ILE A 59 -2.88 -10.98 2.94
CA ILE A 59 -2.55 -12.17 3.75
C ILE A 59 -3.72 -12.66 4.60
N ASN A 60 -4.88 -12.01 4.50
CA ASN A 60 -6.08 -12.28 5.28
C ASN A 60 -5.81 -12.26 6.81
N ILE A 61 -5.03 -11.27 7.27
CA ILE A 61 -4.40 -11.28 8.59
C ILE A 61 -5.37 -11.45 9.77
N ASN A 62 -6.59 -10.93 9.65
CA ASN A 62 -7.59 -10.95 10.72
C ASN A 62 -8.37 -12.27 10.80
N ASN A 63 -8.35 -13.10 9.75
CA ASN A 63 -9.14 -14.33 9.68
C ASN A 63 -8.26 -15.59 9.71
N ASP A 64 -7.02 -15.50 9.24
CA ASP A 64 -6.09 -16.62 9.27
C ASP A 64 -5.60 -16.91 10.70
N SER A 65 -5.79 -18.15 11.16
CA SER A 65 -5.48 -18.59 12.51
C SER A 65 -4.00 -18.46 12.88
N ARG A 66 -3.09 -18.48 11.89
CA ARG A 66 -1.64 -18.32 12.07
C ARG A 66 -1.28 -16.98 12.70
N PHE A 67 -2.07 -15.93 12.46
CA PHE A 67 -1.80 -14.57 12.95
C PHE A 67 -2.59 -14.21 14.21
N ARG A 68 -3.51 -15.07 14.65
CA ARG A 68 -4.39 -14.84 15.81
C ARG A 68 -3.86 -15.47 17.11
N SER A 69 -2.87 -16.35 17.00
CA SER A 69 -2.17 -16.93 18.14
C SER A 69 -1.18 -15.93 18.75
N ASP A 70 -1.02 -15.98 20.06
CA ASP A 70 -0.04 -15.18 20.80
C ASP A 70 1.40 -15.71 20.63
N ALA A 71 1.55 -16.95 20.14
CA ALA A 71 2.83 -17.54 19.77
C ALA A 71 2.91 -17.71 18.24
N PRO A 72 4.00 -17.23 17.58
CA PRO A 72 4.20 -17.45 16.16
C PRO A 72 4.27 -18.94 15.83
N VAL A 73 3.53 -19.35 14.80
CA VAL A 73 3.49 -20.74 14.34
C VAL A 73 4.69 -21.12 13.47
N ASP A 74 5.35 -20.13 12.86
CA ASP A 74 6.53 -20.32 12.02
C ASP A 74 7.45 -19.07 12.01
N ASN A 75 8.62 -19.20 11.38
CA ASN A 75 9.63 -18.14 11.29
C ASN A 75 9.15 -16.92 10.49
N SER A 76 8.27 -17.09 9.51
CA SER A 76 7.72 -15.97 8.73
C SER A 76 6.75 -15.16 9.58
N VAL A 77 5.87 -15.81 10.32
CA VAL A 77 4.96 -15.17 11.30
C VAL A 77 5.76 -14.47 12.40
N ALA A 78 6.85 -15.08 12.89
CA ALA A 78 7.72 -14.48 13.89
C ALA A 78 8.42 -13.21 13.37
N ARG A 79 8.95 -13.26 12.13
CA ARG A 79 9.54 -12.08 11.48
C ARG A 79 8.51 -10.98 11.24
N ALA A 80 7.33 -11.32 10.75
CA ALA A 80 6.24 -10.37 10.55
C ALA A 80 5.88 -9.64 11.85
N ARG A 81 5.81 -10.38 12.96
CA ARG A 81 5.60 -9.81 14.30
C ARG A 81 6.69 -8.77 14.64
N SER A 82 7.96 -9.13 14.48
CA SER A 82 9.08 -8.23 14.79
C SER A 82 9.03 -6.96 13.95
N ILE A 83 8.72 -7.06 12.66
CA ILE A 83 8.63 -5.90 11.77
C ILE A 83 7.47 -4.99 12.17
N LEU A 84 6.31 -5.55 12.53
CA LEU A 84 5.18 -4.75 13.01
C LEU A 84 5.49 -4.09 14.37
N GLN A 85 6.23 -4.76 15.27
CA GLN A 85 6.68 -4.16 16.53
C GLN A 85 7.61 -2.97 16.27
N ASP A 86 8.51 -3.12 15.31
CA ASP A 86 9.41 -2.07 14.86
C ASP A 86 8.65 -0.88 14.24
N ILE A 87 7.58 -1.11 13.45
CA ILE A 87 6.70 -0.03 12.98
C ILE A 87 6.09 0.76 14.15
N VAL A 88 5.54 0.08 15.15
CA VAL A 88 5.00 0.75 16.36
C VAL A 88 6.11 1.53 17.07
N GLY A 89 7.30 0.94 17.21
CA GLY A 89 8.47 1.59 17.80
C GLY A 89 8.86 2.88 17.09
N LYS A 90 8.96 2.83 15.75
CA LYS A 90 9.28 3.99 14.88
C LYS A 90 8.23 5.09 14.97
N ILE A 91 6.94 4.76 15.02
CA ILE A 91 5.87 5.73 15.25
C ILE A 91 6.00 6.35 16.65
N GLY A 92 6.28 5.53 17.67
CA GLY A 92 6.48 5.98 19.03
C GLY A 92 7.69 6.90 19.19
N GLU A 93 8.79 6.62 18.49
CA GLU A 93 9.97 7.48 18.44
C GLU A 93 9.65 8.82 17.76
N ALA A 94 8.97 8.81 16.62
CA ALA A 94 8.52 10.03 15.95
C ALA A 94 7.61 10.87 16.86
N CYS A 95 6.74 10.24 17.64
CA CYS A 95 5.94 10.91 18.65
C CYS A 95 6.79 11.55 19.74
N LYS A 96 7.78 10.84 20.30
CA LYS A 96 8.72 11.39 21.30
C LYS A 96 9.47 12.61 20.75
N ILE A 97 9.98 12.52 19.52
CA ILE A 97 10.64 13.65 18.84
C ILE A 97 9.66 14.82 18.70
N SER A 98 8.41 14.56 18.33
CA SER A 98 7.38 15.61 18.23
C SER A 98 7.15 16.35 19.55
N GLN A 99 7.31 15.66 20.69
CA GLN A 99 7.09 16.24 22.02
C GLN A 99 8.27 17.07 22.51
N THR A 100 9.46 16.87 21.96
CA THR A 100 10.62 17.73 22.24
C THR A 100 10.55 19.06 21.51
N TYR A 101 9.63 19.24 20.56
CA TYR A 101 9.38 20.55 19.97
C TYR A 101 8.76 21.46 21.02
N GLU A 102 9.51 22.49 21.43
CA GLU A 102 8.96 23.60 22.20
C GLU A 102 8.01 24.38 21.29
N PRO A 103 6.70 24.45 21.60
CA PRO A 103 5.79 25.24 20.80
C PRO A 103 6.11 26.71 21.05
N THR A 104 6.56 27.43 20.02
CA THR A 104 6.65 28.89 20.14
C THR A 104 5.23 29.46 20.32
N PRO A 105 5.04 30.50 21.16
CA PRO A 105 3.72 31.03 21.42
C PRO A 105 3.15 31.62 20.12
N ASP A 106 1.87 31.38 19.89
CA ASP A 106 0.96 32.03 18.94
C ASP A 106 0.64 31.33 17.60
N TYR A 107 1.50 30.49 17.02
CA TYR A 107 1.18 29.81 15.73
C TYR A 107 1.48 28.31 15.68
N ASP A 108 2.39 27.79 16.50
CA ASP A 108 2.87 26.40 16.36
C ASP A 108 1.93 25.35 16.94
N ARG A 109 0.97 25.73 17.80
CA ARG A 109 0.05 24.77 18.45
C ARG A 109 -1.23 24.52 17.67
N GLU A 110 -1.53 25.34 16.67
CA GLU A 110 -2.71 25.12 15.85
C GLU A 110 -2.48 23.93 14.91
N ILE A 111 -3.49 23.08 14.83
CA ILE A 111 -3.44 21.82 14.09
C ILE A 111 -4.39 21.91 12.91
N PHE A 112 -3.96 21.42 11.76
CA PHE A 112 -4.83 21.25 10.61
C PHE A 112 -5.89 20.19 10.88
N THR A 113 -7.10 20.50 10.46
CA THR A 113 -8.25 19.62 10.48
C THR A 113 -8.58 19.19 9.05
N ARG A 114 -9.46 18.19 8.92
CA ARG A 114 -9.96 17.75 7.60
C ARG A 114 -10.61 18.88 6.81
N ALA A 115 -11.16 19.91 7.46
CA ALA A 115 -11.76 21.06 6.80
C ALA A 115 -10.74 22.02 6.18
N ASP A 116 -9.48 21.97 6.62
CA ASP A 116 -8.39 22.80 6.10
C ASP A 116 -7.72 22.18 4.86
N MET A 117 -8.10 20.95 4.50
CA MET A 117 -7.58 20.25 3.34
C MET A 117 -8.16 20.84 2.05
N ASP A 118 -7.35 20.93 1.00
CA ASP A 118 -7.85 21.39 -0.30
C ASP A 118 -8.89 20.39 -0.87
N PRO A 119 -9.86 20.86 -1.68
CA PRO A 119 -10.96 20.02 -2.15
C PRO A 119 -10.53 18.78 -2.96
N ALA A 120 -9.40 18.84 -3.67
CA ALA A 120 -8.93 17.72 -4.47
C ALA A 120 -8.33 16.63 -3.58
N SER A 121 -7.52 17.03 -2.60
CA SER A 121 -6.97 16.10 -1.62
C SER A 121 -8.05 15.47 -0.76
N GLN A 122 -9.04 16.26 -0.32
CA GLN A 122 -10.15 15.76 0.48
C GLN A 122 -10.97 14.74 -0.29
N ARG A 123 -11.31 15.02 -1.56
CA ARG A 123 -12.04 14.08 -2.42
C ARG A 123 -11.29 12.75 -2.57
N LEU A 124 -9.98 12.79 -2.84
CA LEU A 124 -9.18 11.58 -3.03
C LEU A 124 -9.13 10.75 -1.74
N ARG A 125 -8.94 11.40 -0.60
CA ARG A 125 -8.95 10.75 0.72
C ARG A 125 -10.30 10.09 0.99
N ASP A 126 -11.41 10.78 0.74
CA ASP A 126 -12.76 10.27 0.97
C ASP A 126 -13.09 9.05 0.10
N GLN A 127 -12.64 9.08 -1.17
CA GLN A 127 -12.75 7.95 -2.08
C GLN A 127 -11.99 6.74 -1.54
N TYR A 128 -10.74 6.91 -1.13
CA TYR A 128 -9.93 5.81 -0.60
C TYR A 128 -10.37 5.33 0.77
N GLU A 129 -10.84 6.20 1.66
CA GLU A 129 -11.47 5.81 2.91
C GLU A 129 -12.68 4.93 2.64
N THR A 130 -13.51 5.25 1.65
CA THR A 130 -14.65 4.42 1.24
C THR A 130 -14.20 3.05 0.71
N ILE A 131 -13.16 3.01 -0.13
CA ILE A 131 -12.60 1.78 -0.69
C ILE A 131 -12.00 0.88 0.41
N THR A 132 -11.30 1.48 1.36
CA THR A 132 -10.59 0.78 2.45
C THR A 132 -11.48 0.49 3.65
N LYS A 133 -12.65 1.12 3.79
CA LYS A 133 -13.59 0.95 4.91
C LYS A 133 -13.95 -0.52 5.15
N LYS A 134 -14.15 -1.29 4.08
CA LYS A 134 -14.43 -2.75 4.17
C LYS A 134 -13.30 -3.54 4.82
N ARG A 135 -12.07 -3.03 4.77
CA ARG A 135 -10.88 -3.63 5.40
C ARG A 135 -10.68 -3.15 6.82
N GLN A 136 -11.33 -2.05 7.20
CA GLN A 136 -11.21 -1.34 8.47
C GLN A 136 -12.28 -1.74 9.50
N ASP A 137 -13.12 -2.76 9.23
CA ASP A 137 -13.95 -3.45 10.25
C ASP A 137 -13.06 -4.25 11.22
N ARG A 138 -12.15 -3.53 11.87
CA ARG A 138 -11.14 -4.00 12.79
C ARG A 138 -11.52 -3.50 14.16
N THR A 139 -11.26 -4.31 15.17
CA THR A 139 -11.44 -3.88 16.55
C THR A 139 -10.37 -2.84 16.87
N SER A 140 -10.79 -1.57 16.99
CA SER A 140 -9.91 -0.49 17.46
C SER A 140 -9.29 -0.90 18.80
N LEU A 141 -7.97 -0.88 18.87
CA LEU A 141 -7.22 -1.23 20.08
C LEU A 141 -6.85 0.03 20.84
N LEU A 142 -7.47 0.22 22.01
CA LEU A 142 -7.18 1.25 23.03
C LEU A 142 -7.05 2.69 22.49
N LYS A 143 -7.82 3.63 23.05
CA LYS A 143 -7.66 5.04 22.71
C LYS A 143 -6.23 5.51 23.00
N LYS A 144 -5.50 5.93 21.96
CA LYS A 144 -4.16 6.51 22.06
C LYS A 144 -4.24 8.03 22.18
N THR A 145 -3.16 8.66 22.64
CA THR A 145 -3.08 10.13 22.69
C THR A 145 -2.75 10.66 21.30
N ARG A 146 -3.52 11.66 20.84
CA ARG A 146 -3.21 12.36 19.60
C ARG A 146 -1.94 13.20 19.76
N TRP A 147 -1.15 13.28 18.71
CA TRP A 147 0.09 14.06 18.66
C TRP A 147 0.25 14.67 17.27
N ALA A 148 1.04 15.74 17.16
CA ALA A 148 1.20 16.48 15.92
C ALA A 148 2.60 16.34 15.35
N LEU A 149 2.69 16.13 14.04
CA LEU A 149 3.90 16.36 13.26
C LEU A 149 4.07 17.87 13.09
N TYR A 150 5.26 18.37 13.40
CA TYR A 150 5.58 19.78 13.24
C TYR A 150 6.34 20.06 11.96
N ASP A 151 7.15 19.14 11.43
CA ASP A 151 7.95 19.43 10.25
C ASP A 151 7.92 18.31 9.20
N LYS A 152 8.22 18.70 7.95
CA LYS A 152 8.20 17.80 6.79
C LYS A 152 9.31 16.75 6.82
N LYS A 153 10.42 17.02 7.52
CA LYS A 153 11.53 16.05 7.65
C LYS A 153 11.08 14.89 8.53
N LEU A 154 10.52 15.17 9.71
CA LEU A 154 9.96 14.14 10.59
C LEU A 154 8.86 13.31 9.90
N LEU A 155 7.98 13.96 9.12
CA LEU A 155 7.02 13.26 8.27
C LEU A 155 7.71 12.35 7.25
N GLY A 156 8.70 12.88 6.52
CA GLY A 156 9.43 12.15 5.49
C GLY A 156 10.14 10.92 6.04
N ASP A 157 10.81 11.07 7.18
CA ASP A 157 11.52 10.00 7.89
C ASP A 157 10.52 8.93 8.36
N LEU A 158 9.39 9.34 8.94
CA LEU A 158 8.33 8.42 9.38
C LEU A 158 7.75 7.61 8.21
N ILE A 159 7.41 8.29 7.09
CA ILE A 159 6.90 7.62 5.89
C ILE A 159 7.94 6.65 5.35
N SER A 160 9.21 7.06 5.22
CA SER A 160 10.28 6.21 4.71
C SER A 160 10.45 4.94 5.55
N ASN A 161 10.43 5.10 6.87
CA ASN A 161 10.51 4.00 7.83
C ASN A 161 9.36 3.00 7.68
N ILE A 162 8.11 3.49 7.59
CA ILE A 162 6.93 2.64 7.39
C ILE A 162 7.00 1.90 6.05
N VAL A 163 7.43 2.58 5.00
CA VAL A 163 7.52 2.04 3.64
C VAL A 163 8.58 0.94 3.55
N SER A 164 9.74 1.12 4.21
CA SER A 164 10.76 0.08 4.32
C SER A 164 10.22 -1.14 5.04
N SER A 165 9.63 -0.95 6.23
CA SER A 165 9.08 -2.06 7.00
C SER A 165 7.94 -2.77 6.25
N THR A 166 7.11 -2.05 5.49
CA THR A 166 6.05 -2.65 4.67
C THR A 166 6.64 -3.48 3.52
N ARG A 167 7.73 -3.02 2.89
CA ARG A 167 8.45 -3.82 1.89
C ARG A 167 9.01 -5.12 2.51
N GLU A 168 9.62 -5.03 3.68
CA GLU A 168 10.13 -6.22 4.39
C GLU A 168 9.00 -7.21 4.72
N LEU A 169 7.81 -6.72 5.10
CA LEU A 169 6.62 -7.55 5.30
C LEU A 169 6.14 -8.24 4.01
N GLU A 170 6.21 -7.56 2.87
CA GLU A 170 5.89 -8.14 1.54
C GLU A 170 6.91 -9.22 1.15
N GLU A 171 8.20 -9.02 1.44
CA GLU A 171 9.28 -9.99 1.17
C GLU A 171 9.18 -11.26 2.03
N VAL A 172 8.65 -11.15 3.26
CA VAL A 172 8.41 -12.32 4.13
C VAL A 172 7.30 -13.22 3.59
N PHE A 173 6.35 -12.67 2.82
CA PHE A 173 5.22 -13.39 2.26
C PHE A 173 5.11 -13.19 0.74
N PRO A 174 6.05 -13.68 -0.08
CA PRO A 174 6.10 -13.36 -1.51
C PRO A 174 4.88 -13.88 -2.29
N SER A 175 4.22 -14.93 -1.81
CA SER A 175 2.98 -15.46 -2.42
C SER A 175 1.81 -14.47 -2.39
N VAL A 176 1.90 -13.40 -1.61
CA VAL A 176 0.81 -12.42 -1.41
C VAL A 176 0.93 -11.22 -2.34
N LEU A 177 2.04 -11.11 -3.09
CA LEU A 177 2.27 -10.03 -4.05
C LEU A 177 1.18 -9.97 -5.13
N GLN A 178 0.72 -11.13 -5.63
CA GLN A 178 -0.36 -11.18 -6.61
C GLN A 178 -1.69 -10.67 -6.02
N ALA A 179 -2.05 -11.13 -4.82
CA ALA A 179 -3.27 -10.68 -4.14
C ALA A 179 -3.21 -9.17 -3.84
N SER A 180 -2.07 -8.67 -3.35
CA SER A 180 -1.84 -7.24 -3.14
C SER A 180 -1.96 -6.45 -4.44
N MET A 181 -1.40 -6.93 -5.55
CA MET A 181 -1.53 -6.27 -6.86
C MET A 181 -2.99 -6.20 -7.33
N GLN A 182 -3.77 -7.27 -7.15
CA GLN A 182 -5.20 -7.25 -7.52
C GLN A 182 -6.00 -6.28 -6.66
N LEU A 183 -5.70 -6.21 -5.36
CA LEU A 183 -6.31 -5.22 -4.46
C LEU A 183 -5.96 -3.78 -4.91
N ALA A 184 -4.71 -3.52 -5.27
CA ALA A 184 -4.29 -2.20 -5.76
C ALA A 184 -5.01 -1.80 -7.05
N ARG A 185 -5.18 -2.74 -7.99
CA ARG A 185 -5.95 -2.55 -9.22
C ARG A 185 -7.43 -2.26 -8.95
N ALA A 186 -8.04 -3.01 -8.02
CA ALA A 186 -9.42 -2.78 -7.64
C ALA A 186 -9.63 -1.43 -6.94
N GLU A 187 -8.64 -0.96 -6.17
CA GLU A 187 -8.66 0.36 -5.53
C GLU A 187 -8.59 1.47 -6.58
N ILE A 188 -7.56 1.47 -7.42
CA ILE A 188 -7.35 2.53 -8.41
C ILE A 188 -8.42 2.53 -9.51
N GLY A 189 -9.03 1.38 -9.80
CA GLY A 189 -10.16 1.25 -10.72
C GLY A 189 -11.41 1.99 -10.23
N GLN A 190 -11.56 2.19 -8.92
CA GLN A 190 -12.66 2.97 -8.33
C GLN A 190 -12.39 4.48 -8.30
N VAL A 191 -11.19 4.93 -8.66
CA VAL A 191 -10.89 6.36 -8.79
C VAL A 191 -11.45 6.85 -10.13
N ASP A 192 -12.45 7.73 -10.03
CA ASP A 192 -13.37 8.06 -11.13
C ASP A 192 -12.96 9.26 -12.00
N ASN A 193 -11.96 10.03 -11.59
CA ASN A 193 -11.59 11.27 -12.28
C ASN A 193 -10.08 11.46 -12.46
N GLN A 194 -9.70 12.13 -13.54
CA GLN A 194 -8.29 12.33 -13.92
C GLN A 194 -7.51 13.20 -12.92
N GLN A 195 -8.16 14.14 -12.23
CA GLN A 195 -7.49 14.98 -11.24
C GLN A 195 -7.05 14.15 -10.02
N SER A 196 -7.95 13.31 -9.49
CA SER A 196 -7.65 12.35 -8.42
C SER A 196 -6.55 11.36 -8.83
N LEU A 197 -6.57 10.87 -10.08
CA LEU A 197 -5.52 9.99 -10.59
C LEU A 197 -4.15 10.68 -10.67
N ARG A 198 -4.09 11.94 -11.12
CA ARG A 198 -2.84 12.72 -11.15
C ARG A 198 -2.30 12.96 -9.75
N LEU A 199 -3.19 13.33 -8.82
CA LEU A 199 -2.82 13.54 -7.43
C LEU A 199 -2.33 12.23 -6.80
N MET A 200 -3.03 11.11 -7.01
CA MET A 200 -2.59 9.77 -6.57
C MET A 200 -1.22 9.41 -7.12
N GLN A 201 -0.98 9.63 -8.42
CA GLN A 201 0.32 9.41 -9.04
C GLN A 201 1.44 10.17 -8.31
N ASP A 202 1.21 11.43 -7.96
CA ASP A 202 2.18 12.26 -7.26
C ASP A 202 2.41 11.80 -5.81
N VAL A 203 1.35 11.67 -5.02
CA VAL A 203 1.45 11.32 -3.59
C VAL A 203 1.97 9.90 -3.37
N ALA A 204 1.79 9.00 -4.33
CA ALA A 204 2.27 7.64 -4.26
C ALA A 204 3.74 7.47 -4.68
N SER A 205 4.42 8.52 -5.19
CA SER A 205 5.75 8.42 -5.82
C SER A 205 6.94 8.00 -4.92
N GLY A 206 6.68 7.64 -3.69
CA GLY A 206 7.62 6.96 -2.79
C GLY A 206 6.90 5.92 -1.93
N PRO A 207 5.76 6.29 -1.30
CA PRO A 207 5.06 5.37 -0.41
C PRO A 207 4.55 4.08 -1.07
N ASP A 208 4.02 4.19 -2.29
CA ASP A 208 3.40 3.07 -3.00
C ASP A 208 3.67 3.15 -4.51
N PRO A 209 4.85 2.67 -4.97
CA PRO A 209 5.20 2.65 -6.39
C PRO A 209 4.17 1.91 -7.26
N VAL A 210 3.51 0.89 -6.71
CA VAL A 210 2.49 0.13 -7.43
C VAL A 210 1.27 1.00 -7.73
N LEU A 211 0.72 1.70 -6.72
CA LEU A 211 -0.38 2.64 -6.96
C LEU A 211 0.02 3.78 -7.89
N ARG A 212 1.24 4.34 -7.75
CA ARG A 212 1.75 5.36 -8.68
C ARG A 212 1.68 4.86 -10.12
N ASP A 213 2.22 3.67 -10.37
CA ASP A 213 2.35 3.12 -11.72
C ASP A 213 0.97 2.78 -12.30
N LEU A 214 0.07 2.23 -11.50
CA LEU A 214 -1.32 1.99 -11.93
C LEU A 214 -2.08 3.29 -12.22
N ALA A 215 -1.91 4.34 -11.39
CA ALA A 215 -2.50 5.65 -11.64
C ALA A 215 -1.98 6.26 -12.95
N LYS A 216 -0.66 6.16 -13.18
CA LYS A 216 -0.01 6.58 -14.43
C LYS A 216 -0.55 5.83 -15.64
N GLN A 217 -0.71 4.50 -15.54
CA GLN A 217 -1.30 3.68 -16.60
C GLN A 217 -2.72 4.14 -16.92
N ARG A 218 -3.58 4.29 -15.90
CA ARG A 218 -4.96 4.78 -16.09
C ARG A 218 -5.02 6.16 -16.73
N LEU A 219 -4.14 7.08 -16.35
CA LEU A 219 -4.05 8.41 -16.97
C LEU A 219 -3.64 8.38 -18.44
N ALA A 220 -2.75 7.45 -18.82
CA ALA A 220 -2.39 7.21 -20.20
C ALA A 220 -3.49 6.47 -20.99
N GLY A 221 -4.62 6.13 -20.34
CA GLY A 221 -5.66 5.30 -20.93
C GLY A 221 -5.20 3.85 -21.14
N VAL A 222 -4.15 3.42 -20.44
CA VAL A 222 -3.64 2.06 -20.42
C VAL A 222 -4.31 1.30 -19.29
N GLU A 223 -5.12 0.31 -19.62
CA GLU A 223 -5.77 -0.56 -18.64
C GLU A 223 -5.56 -2.01 -19.07
N VAL A 224 -4.44 -2.58 -18.62
CA VAL A 224 -4.04 -3.96 -18.96
C VAL A 224 -4.10 -4.83 -17.71
N GLN A 225 -4.90 -5.88 -17.79
CA GLN A 225 -5.01 -6.89 -16.74
C GLN A 225 -4.75 -8.28 -17.33
N ASN A 226 -3.55 -8.79 -17.08
CA ASN A 226 -3.21 -10.18 -17.38
C ASN A 226 -3.11 -10.96 -16.08
N SER A 227 -3.83 -12.08 -15.97
CA SER A 227 -3.86 -12.87 -14.75
C SER A 227 -4.05 -14.36 -15.01
N ALA A 228 -3.36 -15.17 -14.23
CA ALA A 228 -3.59 -16.59 -14.09
C ALA A 228 -3.64 -16.94 -12.59
N ILE A 229 -4.64 -17.70 -12.15
CA ILE A 229 -4.84 -17.96 -10.71
C ILE A 229 -4.25 -19.32 -10.30
N ARG A 230 -4.75 -20.42 -10.87
CA ARG A 230 -4.36 -21.78 -10.50
C ARG A 230 -3.63 -22.44 -11.66
N VAL A 231 -2.32 -22.22 -11.69
CA VAL A 231 -1.44 -22.76 -12.73
C VAL A 231 -0.65 -23.94 -12.17
N LYS A 232 -0.72 -25.08 -12.86
CA LYS A 232 0.19 -26.22 -12.65
C LYS A 232 1.07 -26.37 -13.89
N THR A 233 2.36 -26.22 -13.72
CA THR A 233 3.36 -26.50 -14.76
C THR A 233 4.08 -27.80 -14.43
N ALA A 234 4.16 -28.71 -15.39
CA ALA A 234 4.86 -29.99 -15.30
C ALA A 234 5.89 -30.13 -16.42
N GLU A 235 6.90 -30.98 -16.20
CA GLU A 235 7.96 -31.28 -17.18
C GLU A 235 8.68 -30.00 -17.65
N SER A 236 8.77 -29.78 -18.96
CA SER A 236 9.39 -28.62 -19.62
C SER A 236 8.41 -27.48 -19.91
N GLY A 237 7.19 -27.54 -19.36
CA GLY A 237 6.10 -26.61 -19.61
C GLY A 237 6.45 -25.17 -19.21
N LYS A 238 6.21 -24.21 -20.12
CA LYS A 238 6.48 -22.78 -19.87
C LYS A 238 5.20 -21.98 -19.86
N MET A 239 5.08 -21.06 -18.91
CA MET A 239 3.97 -20.11 -18.88
C MET A 239 4.45 -18.71 -18.59
N GLY A 240 3.84 -17.73 -19.25
CA GLY A 240 4.09 -16.31 -19.00
C GLY A 240 2.78 -15.55 -19.01
N VAL A 241 2.66 -14.62 -18.07
CA VAL A 241 1.51 -13.74 -17.89
C VAL A 241 2.00 -12.30 -17.98
N GLY A 242 1.44 -11.52 -18.89
CA GLY A 242 1.91 -10.18 -19.21
C GLY A 242 1.92 -9.92 -20.71
N ASP A 243 1.97 -8.65 -21.11
CA ASP A 243 2.08 -8.30 -22.52
C ASP A 243 3.52 -8.55 -22.99
N ASN A 244 3.66 -9.10 -24.18
CA ASN A 244 4.95 -9.28 -24.84
C ASN A 244 5.18 -8.17 -25.87
N PHE A 245 6.33 -7.52 -25.83
CA PHE A 245 6.75 -6.51 -26.80
C PHE A 245 7.99 -7.00 -27.52
N THR A 246 7.85 -7.31 -28.81
CA THR A 246 9.00 -7.66 -29.65
C THR A 246 9.81 -6.42 -30.02
N ARG A 247 11.05 -6.62 -30.48
CA ARG A 247 11.92 -5.51 -30.92
C ARG A 247 11.30 -4.70 -32.07
N GLU A 248 10.46 -5.33 -32.88
CA GLU A 248 9.73 -4.70 -33.99
C GLU A 248 8.55 -3.84 -33.52
N ALA A 249 8.05 -4.06 -32.30
CA ALA A 249 7.03 -3.20 -31.69
C ALA A 249 7.59 -1.83 -31.30
N PHE A 250 8.91 -1.70 -31.10
CA PHE A 250 9.53 -0.42 -30.76
C PHE A 250 9.43 0.55 -31.93
N GLY A 251 8.61 1.60 -31.76
CA GLY A 251 8.41 2.66 -32.75
C GLY A 251 7.04 2.63 -33.44
N GLN A 252 6.25 1.57 -33.26
CA GLN A 252 4.84 1.56 -33.65
C GLN A 252 4.00 2.06 -32.48
N SER A 253 3.17 3.08 -32.72
CA SER A 253 2.20 3.49 -31.71
C SER A 253 1.17 2.37 -31.57
N VAL A 254 1.22 1.65 -30.45
CA VAL A 254 0.06 0.91 -29.97
C VAL A 254 -1.08 1.92 -29.86
N GLY A 255 -2.25 1.63 -30.43
CA GLY A 255 -3.37 2.59 -30.43
C GLY A 255 -3.72 2.97 -28.98
N PHE A 256 -3.54 4.23 -28.62
CA PHE A 256 -3.92 4.75 -27.31
C PHE A 256 -5.33 5.37 -27.40
N PRO A 257 -6.23 5.13 -26.43
CA PRO A 257 -6.04 4.33 -25.20
C PRO A 257 -6.00 2.81 -25.46
N TYR A 258 -5.09 2.12 -24.78
CA TYR A 258 -4.95 0.66 -24.88
C TYR A 258 -5.61 -0.04 -23.68
N ARG A 259 -6.55 -0.94 -23.93
CA ARG A 259 -7.23 -1.70 -22.88
C ARG A 259 -7.29 -3.17 -23.22
N ALA A 260 -6.88 -4.02 -22.30
CA ALA A 260 -6.98 -5.47 -22.44
C ALA A 260 -7.14 -6.16 -21.09
N THR A 261 -7.96 -7.19 -21.06
CA THR A 261 -8.12 -8.07 -19.90
C THR A 261 -8.00 -9.51 -20.36
N ASN A 262 -6.90 -10.15 -20.01
CA ASN A 262 -6.64 -11.57 -20.25
C ASN A 262 -6.68 -12.30 -18.91
N HIS A 263 -7.54 -13.30 -18.79
CA HIS A 263 -7.76 -14.02 -17.55
C HIS A 263 -7.82 -15.52 -17.76
N VAL A 264 -7.11 -16.25 -16.90
CA VAL A 264 -7.13 -17.70 -16.82
C VAL A 264 -7.36 -18.11 -15.37
N GLU A 265 -8.38 -18.93 -15.14
CA GLU A 265 -8.72 -19.37 -13.79
C GLU A 265 -7.92 -20.62 -13.38
N ASP A 266 -8.04 -21.70 -14.15
CA ASP A 266 -7.32 -22.96 -13.99
C ASP A 266 -6.54 -23.28 -15.26
N MET A 267 -5.29 -23.72 -15.10
CA MET A 267 -4.46 -24.12 -16.22
C MET A 267 -3.44 -25.18 -15.81
N GLU A 268 -3.34 -26.23 -16.63
CA GLU A 268 -2.28 -27.24 -16.53
C GLU A 268 -1.44 -27.20 -17.81
N VAL A 269 -0.13 -27.02 -17.64
CA VAL A 269 0.85 -26.91 -18.73
C VAL A 269 1.85 -28.04 -18.54
N GLY A 270 1.80 -29.07 -19.37
CA GLY A 270 2.73 -30.22 -19.34
C GLY A 270 3.47 -30.41 -20.67
N GLY A 271 4.44 -31.33 -20.71
CA GLY A 271 5.28 -31.54 -21.89
C GLY A 271 6.11 -30.32 -22.26
N ASP A 272 6.49 -30.25 -23.54
CA ASP A 272 7.15 -29.08 -24.14
C ASP A 272 6.17 -27.93 -24.45
N SER A 273 4.99 -27.93 -23.82
CA SER A 273 3.97 -26.92 -24.05
C SER A 273 4.43 -25.57 -23.56
N LYS A 274 3.95 -24.54 -24.23
CA LYS A 274 4.15 -23.20 -23.77
C LYS A 274 2.82 -22.42 -23.84
N VAL A 275 2.43 -21.71 -22.76
CA VAL A 275 1.22 -20.87 -22.70
C VAL A 275 1.46 -19.38 -22.34
N HIS A 276 0.74 -18.46 -23.02
CA HIS A 276 0.81 -17.00 -22.87
C HIS A 276 -0.54 -16.49 -22.42
N VAL A 277 -0.54 -15.62 -21.42
CA VAL A 277 -1.73 -14.87 -21.05
C VAL A 277 -1.39 -13.39 -21.07
N GLY A 278 -1.68 -12.74 -22.19
CA GLY A 278 -1.41 -11.33 -22.44
C GLY A 278 -1.38 -11.06 -23.93
N ASP A 279 -1.23 -9.78 -24.30
CA ASP A 279 -1.20 -9.38 -25.70
C ASP A 279 0.23 -9.41 -26.25
N ASN A 280 0.37 -9.70 -27.54
CA ASN A 280 1.65 -9.73 -28.21
C ASN A 280 1.76 -8.60 -29.23
N PHE A 281 2.76 -7.73 -29.06
CA PHE A 281 2.99 -6.56 -29.90
C PHE A 281 4.24 -6.71 -30.76
N GLY A 282 4.09 -6.37 -32.05
CA GLY A 282 5.11 -6.49 -33.10
C GLY A 282 5.51 -7.93 -33.41
N GLY A 283 6.23 -8.11 -34.53
CA GLY A 283 7.03 -9.28 -34.90
C GLY A 283 6.56 -10.68 -34.50
N LYS A 284 7.55 -11.59 -34.43
CA LYS A 284 7.34 -12.94 -33.95
C LYS A 284 7.59 -12.92 -32.43
N GLY A 285 6.54 -13.18 -31.66
CA GLY A 285 6.50 -12.92 -30.23
C GLY A 285 5.94 -14.06 -29.37
N PHE A 286 6.44 -14.05 -28.11
CA PHE A 286 6.28 -14.97 -26.98
C PHE A 286 6.58 -16.46 -27.25
N TRP A 287 6.55 -16.85 -28.51
CA TRP A 287 6.62 -18.22 -28.99
C TRP A 287 7.75 -18.53 -29.94
N ASP A 288 8.65 -17.58 -30.10
CA ASP A 288 9.85 -17.71 -30.91
C ASP A 288 11.08 -18.02 -30.06
#